data_AF-A0A9J7ADL6-F1
#
_entry.id   AF-A0A9J7ADL6-F1
#
_cell.length_a   1.000
_cell.length_b   1.000
_cell.length_c   1.000
_cell.angle_alpha   90.00
_cell.angle_beta   90.00
_cell.angle_gamma   90.00
#
_symmetry.space_group_name_H-M   'P 1'
#
loop_
_entity.id
_entity.type
_entity.pdbx_description
1 polymer ?
#
loop_
_entity_poly.entity_id
_entity_poly.type
_entity_poly.pdbx_seq_one_letter_code
_entity_poly.pdbx_strand_id
1 'polypeptide(L)'
;MKCVYCKADVLNGDPITVSGLGPAHRGCFENSLVEQRVFRHLNLRSLPDADLRELLDMAKMEMNVREAEHQSVDLWEDDVLFC
;
A
#
# COMPACT_ATOMS: atom_id res chain seq x y z
N MET A 1 5.68 -21.19 18.74
CA MET A 1 6.15 -20.55 17.48
C MET A 1 6.39 -19.08 17.75
N LYS A 2 7.50 -18.48 17.30
CA LYS A 2 7.83 -17.08 17.63
C LYS A 2 7.93 -16.23 16.37
N CYS A 3 7.44 -15.00 16.45
CA CYS A 3 7.48 -14.05 15.34
C CYS A 3 8.93 -13.70 15.03
N VAL A 4 9.34 -13.82 13.77
CA VAL A 4 10.72 -13.53 13.35
C VAL A 4 11.14 -12.08 13.61
N TYR A 5 10.19 -11.13 13.64
CA TYR A 5 10.44 -9.70 13.86
C TYR A 5 10.43 -9.32 15.35
N CYS A 6 9.28 -9.45 16.03
CA CYS A 6 9.11 -8.99 17.42
C CYS A 6 9.47 -10.03 18.49
N LYS A 7 9.79 -11.26 18.09
CA LYS A 7 10.11 -12.41 18.97
C LYS A 7 9.00 -12.85 19.94
N ALA A 8 7.84 -12.22 19.91
CA ALA A 8 6.65 -12.63 20.67
C ALA A 8 5.98 -13.87 20.06
N ASP A 9 5.00 -14.44 20.77
CA ASP A 9 4.23 -15.56 20.23
C ASP A 9 3.34 -15.11 19.06
N VAL A 10 3.35 -15.89 17.98
CA VAL A 10 2.62 -15.57 16.75
C VAL A 10 1.12 -15.86 16.88
N LEU A 11 0.76 -16.75 17.81
CA LEU A 11 -0.62 -17.23 18.00
C LEU A 11 -1.56 -16.18 18.60
N ASN A 12 -1.02 -15.11 19.19
CA ASN A 12 -1.81 -14.03 19.80
C ASN A 12 -2.22 -12.93 18.80
N GLY A 13 -2.08 -13.16 17.50
CA GLY A 13 -2.37 -12.15 16.46
C GLY A 13 -2.80 -12.77 15.14
N ASP A 14 -2.46 -12.12 14.02
CA ASP A 14 -2.68 -12.64 12.67
C ASP A 14 -1.38 -13.28 12.12
N PRO A 15 -1.18 -14.60 12.31
CA PRO A 15 0.05 -15.28 11.95
C PRO A 15 0.12 -15.53 10.43
N ILE A 16 1.27 -15.23 9.86
CA ILE A 16 1.63 -15.57 8.48
C ILE A 16 2.96 -16.32 8.47
N THR A 17 3.23 -17.05 7.39
CA THR A 17 4.55 -17.64 7.15
C THR A 17 5.25 -16.84 6.07
N VAL A 18 6.40 -16.26 6.41
CA VAL A 18 7.24 -15.55 5.45
C VAL A 18 8.24 -16.54 4.85
N SER A 19 8.17 -16.72 3.53
CA SER A 19 9.03 -17.64 2.79
C SER A 19 10.51 -17.38 3.08
N GLY A 20 11.25 -18.42 3.47
CA GLY A 20 12.68 -18.33 3.77
C GLY A 20 13.05 -17.72 5.14
N LEU A 21 12.10 -17.17 5.89
CA LEU A 21 12.34 -16.59 7.22
C LEU A 21 11.64 -17.36 8.35
N GLY A 22 10.39 -17.77 8.13
CA GLY A 22 9.58 -18.45 9.13
C GLY A 22 8.35 -17.66 9.55
N PRO A 23 7.74 -17.99 10.70
CA PRO A 23 6.45 -17.44 11.09
C PRO A 23 6.56 -16.00 11.63
N ALA A 24 5.60 -15.15 11.27
CA ALA A 24 5.55 -13.73 11.62
C ALA A 24 4.13 -13.27 11.89
N HIS A 25 3.94 -12.17 12.61
CA HIS A 25 2.67 -11.44 12.56
C HIS A 25 2.57 -10.67 11.24
N ARG A 26 1.38 -10.62 10.63
CA ARG A 26 1.14 -9.84 9.40
C ARG A 26 1.61 -8.39 9.53
N GLY A 27 1.18 -7.69 10.58
CA GLY A 27 1.57 -6.29 10.80
C GLY A 27 3.08 -6.11 11.03
N CYS A 28 3.75 -7.07 11.66
CA CYS A 28 5.21 -7.01 11.81
C CYS A 28 5.93 -7.17 10.46
N PHE A 29 5.42 -8.03 9.58
CA PHE A 29 5.95 -8.18 8.23
C PHE A 29 5.69 -6.94 7.39
N GLU A 30 4.48 -6.39 7.41
CA GLU A 30 4.14 -5.15 6.69
C GLU A 30 5.01 -3.97 7.15
N ASN A 31 5.21 -3.81 8.46
CA ASN A 31 6.11 -2.79 9.00
C ASN A 31 7.54 -2.98 8.49
N SER A 32 8.04 -4.22 8.44
CA SER A 32 9.38 -4.51 7.91
C SER A 32 9.52 -4.14 6.42
N LEU A 33 8.45 -4.32 5.63
CA LEU A 33 8.43 -3.89 4.24
C LEU A 33 8.48 -2.36 4.13
N VAL A 34 7.73 -1.65 4.98
CA VAL A 34 7.75 -0.17 5.03
C VAL A 34 9.13 0.36 5.44
N GLU A 35 9.77 -0.22 6.48
CA GLU A 35 11.12 0.16 6.92
C GLU A 35 12.16 -0.05 5.81
N GLN A 36 12.03 -1.14 5.05
CA GLN A 36 12.89 -1.41 3.89
C GLN A 36 12.50 -0.57 2.66
N ARG A 37 11.42 0.22 2.74
CA ARG A 37 10.79 0.95 1.63
C ARG A 37 10.50 0.03 0.44
N VAL A 38 10.08 -1.19 0.73
CA VAL A 38 9.64 -2.18 -0.24
C VAL A 38 8.13 -2.12 -0.32
N PHE A 39 7.62 -1.69 -1.47
CA PHE A 39 6.18 -1.75 -1.77
C PHE A 39 5.90 -2.97 -2.64
N ARG A 40 5.30 -4.02 -2.05
CA ARG A 40 5.08 -5.33 -2.69
C ARG A 40 6.39 -5.97 -3.18
N HIS A 41 6.73 -5.75 -4.45
CA HIS A 41 7.93 -6.26 -5.11
C HIS A 41 8.87 -5.14 -5.60
N LEU A 42 8.54 -3.88 -5.28
CA LEU A 42 9.30 -2.72 -5.69
C LEU A 42 10.12 -2.20 -4.52
N ASN A 43 11.45 -2.25 -4.64
CA ASN A 43 12.35 -1.68 -3.63
C ASN A 43 12.66 -0.22 -3.98
N LEU A 44 12.02 0.71 -3.28
CA LEU A 44 12.17 2.15 -3.54
C LEU A 44 13.59 2.65 -3.21
N ARG A 45 14.36 1.98 -2.35
CA ARG A 45 15.76 2.36 -2.08
C ARG A 45 16.70 2.05 -3.25
N SER A 46 16.30 1.12 -4.13
CA SER A 46 17.12 0.73 -5.29
C SER A 46 16.91 1.65 -6.51
N LEU A 47 15.88 2.48 -6.48
CA LEU A 47 15.57 3.40 -7.57
C LEU A 47 16.40 4.69 -7.45
N PRO A 48 16.93 5.23 -8.56
CA PRO A 48 17.53 6.55 -8.57
C PRO A 48 16.47 7.65 -8.41
N ASP A 49 16.91 8.85 -8.02
CA ASP A 49 16.03 9.99 -7.76
C ASP A 49 15.16 10.40 -8.97
N ALA A 50 15.66 10.17 -10.19
CA ALA A 50 14.90 10.44 -11.42
C ALA A 50 13.67 9.52 -11.53
N ASP A 51 13.89 8.21 -11.44
CA ASP A 51 12.84 7.19 -11.51
C ASP A 51 11.84 7.34 -10.35
N LEU A 52 12.29 7.73 -9.16
CA LEU A 52 11.39 8.02 -8.03
C LEU A 52 10.45 9.20 -8.32
N ARG A 53 10.93 10.25 -9.00
CA ARG A 53 10.08 11.39 -9.40
C ARG A 53 9.09 10.99 -10.46
N GLU A 54 9.53 10.23 -11.46
CA GLU A 54 8.64 9.73 -12.51
C GLU A 54 7.56 8.82 -11.94
N LEU A 55 7.92 7.92 -11.01
CA LEU A 55 6.97 7.08 -10.30
C LEU A 55 5.95 7.90 -9.50
N LEU A 56 6.39 8.97 -8.84
CA LEU A 56 5.50 9.89 -8.13
C LEU A 56 4.51 10.57 -9.09
N ASP A 57 4.98 11.05 -10.23
CA ASP A 57 4.15 11.75 -11.21
C ASP A 57 3.11 10.80 -11.82
N MET A 58 3.49 9.57 -12.17
CA MET A 58 2.55 8.53 -12.63
C MET A 58 1.49 8.21 -11.56
N ALA A 59 1.91 8.05 -10.31
CA ALA A 59 0.99 7.75 -9.21
C ALA A 59 -0.02 8.89 -9.00
N LYS A 60 0.45 10.15 -9.03
CA LYS A 60 -0.44 11.32 -8.94
C LYS A 60 -1.41 11.40 -10.10
N MET A 61 -0.94 11.15 -11.33
CA MET A 61 -1.80 11.17 -12.51
C MET A 61 -2.93 10.15 -12.37
N GLU A 62 -2.63 8.93 -11.95
CA GLU A 62 -3.62 7.88 -11.72
C GLU A 62 -4.60 8.25 -10.60
N MET A 63 -4.11 8.81 -9.48
CA MET A 63 -4.97 9.27 -8.38
C MET A 63 -5.95 10.35 -8.86
N ASN A 64 -5.46 11.33 -9.62
CA ASN A 64 -6.29 12.41 -10.17
C ASN A 64 -7.37 11.87 -11.11
N VAL A 65 -7.06 10.88 -11.95
CA VAL A 65 -8.05 10.25 -12.84
C VAL A 65 -9.16 9.57 -12.03
N ARG A 66 -8.80 8.79 -11.00
CA ARG A 66 -9.77 8.11 -10.15
C ARG A 66 -10.64 9.06 -9.32
N GLU A 67 -10.05 10.15 -8.84
CA GLU A 67 -10.78 11.21 -8.14
C GLU A 67 -11.78 11.91 -9.08
N ALA A 68 -11.38 12.20 -10.32
CA ALA A 68 -12.26 12.80 -11.31
C ALA A 68 -13.42 11.87 -11.70
N GLU A 69 -13.16 10.57 -11.87
CA GLU A 69 -14.23 9.58 -12.09
C GLU A 69 -15.23 9.57 -10.93
N HIS A 70 -14.72 9.58 -9.69
CA HIS A 70 -15.58 9.61 -8.50
C HIS A 70 -16.41 10.90 -8.39
N GLN A 71 -15.83 12.06 -8.69
CA GLN A 71 -16.55 13.35 -8.67
C GLN A 71 -17.55 13.49 -9.83
N SER A 72 -17.29 12.87 -10.98
CA SER A 72 -18.20 12.93 -12.12
C SER A 72 -19.51 12.17 -11.89
N VAL A 73 -19.55 11.24 -10.93
CA VAL A 73 -20.77 10.46 -10.59
C VAL A 73 -21.74 11.28 -9.71
N ASP A 74 -21.24 12.21 -8.90
CA ASP A 74 -22.07 13.02 -7.98
C ASP A 74 -22.76 14.22 -8.68
N LEU A 75 -22.33 14.60 -9.89
CA LEU A 75 -22.85 15.79 -10.59
C LEU A 75 -24.09 15.54 -11.46
N TRP A 76 -24.70 14.36 -11.39
CA TRP A 76 -25.84 13.96 -12.24
C TRP A 76 -27.12 13.72 -11.43
N GLU A 77 -27.13 13.96 -10.11
CA GLU A 77 -28.32 13.78 -9.26
C GLU A 77 -29.06 15.09 -8.92
N ASP A 78 -28.48 16.27 -9.19
CA ASP A 78 -29.10 17.56 -8.82
C ASP A 78 -29.76 18.35 -9.97
N ASP A 79 -29.63 17.93 -11.23
CA ASP A 79 -30.18 18.65 -12.40
C ASP A 79 -31.61 18.20 -12.82
N VAL A 80 -32.39 17.57 -11.92
CA VAL A 80 -33.78 17.12 -12.22
C VAL A 80 -34.86 17.83 -11.38
N LEU A 81 -34.58 19.03 -10.85
CA LEU A 81 -35.59 19.85 -10.14
C LEU A 81 -35.63 21.29 -10.65
N PHE A 82 -35.81 21.48 -11.96
CA PHE A 82 -36.42 22.71 -12.47
C PHE A 82 -37.09 22.49 -13.84
N CYS A 83 -38.32 21.96 -13.82
CA CYS A 83 -39.34 22.12 -14.86
C CYS A 83 -40.72 22.02 -14.22
#